data_AF-A0A7J9XMG2-F1
#
_entry.id   AF-A0A7J9XMG2-F1
#
_cell.length_a   1.000
_cell.length_b   1.000
_cell.length_c   1.000
_cell.angle_alpha   90.00
_cell.angle_beta   90.00
_cell.angle_gamma   90.00
#
_symmetry.space_group_name_H-M   'P 1'
#
loop_
_entity.id
_entity.type
_entity.pdbx_description
1 polymer ?
#
loop_
_entity_poly.entity_id
_entity_poly.type
_entity_poly.pdbx_seq_one_letter_code
_entity_poly.pdbx_strand_id
1 'polypeptide(L)' 'RVVGGEELLDEALGMAQAICRNAPLAVRASRRAIVDGRDRPADERWAIAERAMEELTGTEDYREGPAAFVQKRDPQWTAR' A
#
# COMPACT_ATOMS: atom_id res chain seq x y z
N ARG A 1 -12.36 3.12 12.54
CA ARG A 1 -12.33 4.27 13.47
C ARG A 1 -13.75 4.81 13.57
N VAL A 2 -14.20 5.23 14.74
CA VAL A 2 -15.48 5.91 14.95
C VAL A 2 -15.15 7.32 15.45
N VAL A 3 -15.76 8.33 14.86
CA VAL A 3 -15.51 9.78 15.11
C VAL A 3 -16.84 10.54 15.18
N GLY A 4 -16.81 11.79 15.66
CA GLY A 4 -17.99 12.66 15.62
C GLY A 4 -18.44 12.95 14.18
N GLY A 5 -19.73 13.25 13.99
CA GLY A 5 -20.27 13.54 12.66
C GLY A 5 -19.59 14.72 11.97
N GLU A 6 -19.21 15.74 12.74
CA GLU A 6 -18.51 16.93 12.26
C GLU A 6 -17.07 16.63 11.80
N GLU A 7 -16.43 15.60 12.38
CA GLU A 7 -15.04 15.22 12.09
C GLU A 7 -14.94 14.19 10.95
N LEU A 8 -16.07 13.63 10.50
CA LEU A 8 -16.11 12.50 9.58
C LEU A 8 -15.33 12.75 8.29
N LEU A 9 -15.54 13.92 7.66
CA LEU A 9 -14.92 14.23 6.39
C LEU A 9 -13.42 14.43 6.53
N ASP A 10 -12.99 15.15 7.56
CA ASP A 10 -11.57 15.41 7.83
C ASP A 10 -10.82 14.10 8.14
N GLU A 11 -11.44 13.22 8.92
CA GLU A 11 -10.90 11.90 9.23
C GLU A 11 -10.80 10.99 8.01
N ALA A 12 -11.82 11.00 7.15
CA ALA A 12 -11.81 10.23 5.90
C ALA A 12 -10.74 10.74 4.92
N LEU A 13 -10.62 12.07 4.76
CA LEU A 13 -9.61 12.68 3.91
C LEU A 13 -8.20 12.50 4.47
N GLY A 14 -8.02 12.58 5.78
CA GLY A 14 -6.74 12.30 6.44
C GLY A 14 -6.28 10.85 6.20
N MET A 15 -7.22 9.89 6.24
CA MET A 15 -6.94 8.50 5.87
C MET A 15 -6.56 8.36 4.39
N ALA A 16 -7.31 9.01 3.49
CA ALA A 16 -7.02 8.99 2.05
C ALA A 16 -5.63 9.56 1.76
N GLN A 17 -5.27 10.69 2.38
CA GLN A 17 -3.95 11.30 2.26
C GLN A 17 -2.85 10.36 2.78
N ALA A 18 -3.08 9.69 3.91
CA ALA A 18 -2.13 8.72 4.44
C ALA A 18 -1.88 7.55 3.47
N ILE A 19 -2.92 7.07 2.78
CA ILE A 19 -2.81 6.06 1.73
C ILE A 19 -2.02 6.61 0.55
N CYS A 20 -2.35 7.81 0.07
CA CYS A 20 -1.70 8.46 -1.08
C CYS A 20 -0.22 8.80 -0.87
N ARG A 21 0.29 8.82 0.37
CA ARG A 21 1.73 8.99 0.66
C ARG A 21 2.57 7.72 0.38
N ASN A 22 1.95 6.57 0.10
CA ASN A 22 2.67 5.32 -0.16
C ASN A 22 2.84 5.07 -1.68
N ALA A 23 3.73 4.16 -2.03
CA ALA A 23 3.96 3.74 -3.42
C ALA A 23 2.65 3.28 -4.09
N PRO A 24 2.20 3.93 -5.19
CA PRO A 24 0.91 3.65 -5.81
C PRO A 24 0.73 2.19 -6.23
N LEU A 25 1.77 1.56 -6.78
CA LEU A 25 1.73 0.16 -7.19
C LEU A 25 1.62 -0.78 -5.99
N ALA A 26 2.33 -0.50 -4.90
CA ALA A 26 2.24 -1.29 -3.67
C ALA A 26 0.84 -1.23 -3.05
N VAL A 27 0.23 -0.04 -2.94
CA VAL A 27 -1.15 0.12 -2.42
C VAL A 27 -2.15 -0.68 -3.26
N ARG A 28 -2.04 -0.63 -4.59
CA ARG A 28 -2.90 -1.38 -5.50
C ARG A 28 -2.72 -2.89 -5.33
N ALA A 29 -1.48 -3.36 -5.28
CA ALA A 29 -1.15 -4.77 -5.10
C ALA A 29 -1.65 -5.29 -3.75
N SER A 30 -1.41 -4.57 -2.65
CA SER A 30 -1.92 -4.94 -1.32
C SER A 30 -3.44 -5.02 -1.28
N ARG A 31 -4.15 -4.02 -1.86
CA ARG A 31 -5.62 -4.07 -1.94
C ARG A 31 -6.11 -5.26 -2.76
N ARG A 32 -5.46 -5.56 -3.88
CA ARG A 32 -5.80 -6.71 -4.73
C ARG A 32 -5.60 -8.03 -3.98
N ALA A 33 -4.47 -8.19 -3.29
CA ALA A 33 -4.16 -9.39 -2.51
C ALA A 33 -5.19 -9.61 -1.39
N ILE A 34 -5.62 -8.55 -0.68
CA ILE A 34 -6.66 -8.63 0.35
C ILE A 34 -8.00 -9.09 -0.26
N VAL A 35 -8.42 -8.49 -1.38
CA VAL A 35 -9.70 -8.83 -2.03
C VAL A 35 -9.68 -10.27 -2.55
N ASP A 36 -8.62 -10.64 -3.25
CA ASP A 36 -8.47 -11.98 -3.85
C ASP A 36 -8.28 -13.06 -2.77
N GLY A 37 -7.68 -12.73 -1.63
CA GLY A 37 -7.42 -13.66 -0.54
C GLY A 37 -8.57 -13.82 0.45
N ARG A 38 -9.61 -12.97 0.42
CA ARG A 38 -10.61 -12.82 1.48
C ARG A 38 -11.24 -14.13 1.94
N ASP A 39 -11.62 -14.98 0.99
CA ASP A 39 -12.36 -16.22 1.25
C ASP A 39 -11.52 -17.48 1.02
N ARG A 40 -10.18 -17.33 1.03
CA ARG A 40 -9.23 -18.43 0.75
C ARG A 40 -8.56 -18.97 2.01
N PRO A 41 -8.10 -20.24 1.98
CA PRO A 41 -7.19 -20.78 2.98
C PRO A 41 -5.92 -19.93 3.17
N ALA A 42 -5.25 -20.10 4.31
CA ALA A 42 -4.13 -19.23 4.69
C ALA A 42 -2.91 -19.40 3.76
N ASP A 43 -2.60 -20.63 3.36
CA ASP A 43 -1.56 -20.98 2.40
C ASP A 43 -1.78 -20.32 1.04
N GLU A 44 -3.01 -20.33 0.53
CA GLU A 44 -3.34 -19.63 -0.71
C GLU A 44 -3.20 -18.11 -0.58
N ARG A 45 -3.58 -17.53 0.58
CA ARG A 45 -3.39 -16.10 0.87
C ARG A 45 -1.93 -15.70 0.87
N TRP A 46 -1.06 -16.52 1.46
CA TRP A 46 0.39 -16.31 1.44
C TRP A 46 0.94 -16.35 0.02
N ALA A 47 0.55 -17.35 -0.77
CA ALA A 47 0.98 -17.45 -2.16
C ALA A 47 0.52 -16.26 -3.02
N ILE A 48 -0.66 -15.68 -2.74
CA ILE A 48 -1.11 -14.44 -3.41
C ILE A 48 -0.23 -13.24 -3.02
N ALA A 49 0.09 -13.10 -1.73
CA ALA A 49 0.93 -12.02 -1.24
C ALA A 49 2.36 -12.10 -1.76
N GLU A 50 2.94 -13.31 -1.84
CA GLU A 50 4.27 -13.56 -2.39
C GLU A 50 4.35 -13.15 -3.87
N ARG A 51 3.40 -13.61 -4.71
CA ARG A 51 3.35 -13.20 -6.12
C ARG A 51 3.23 -11.68 -6.28
N ALA A 52 2.38 -11.04 -5.47
CA ALA A 52 2.25 -9.59 -5.50
C ALA A 52 3.55 -8.88 -5.11
N MET A 53 4.34 -9.44 -4.17
CA MET A 53 5.65 -8.91 -3.83
C MET A 53 6.65 -9.08 -4.96
N GLU A 54 6.71 -10.28 -5.58
CA GLU A 54 7.58 -10.57 -6.72
C GLU A 54 7.38 -9.56 -7.85
N GLU A 55 6.13 -9.27 -8.22
CA GLU A 55 5.78 -8.26 -9.23
C GLU A 55 6.30 -6.86 -8.87
N LEU A 56 6.23 -6.49 -7.59
CA LEU A 56 6.69 -5.18 -7.12
C LEU A 56 8.21 -5.05 -7.10
N THR A 57 8.96 -6.14 -6.87
CA THR A 57 10.43 -6.08 -6.76
C THR A 57 11.15 -5.52 -7.99
N GLY A 58 10.51 -5.58 -9.17
CA GLY A 58 11.04 -5.04 -10.42
C GLY A 58 10.89 -3.52 -10.58
N THR A 59 10.01 -2.90 -9.81
CA THR A 59 9.58 -1.50 -9.96
C THR A 59 10.64 -0.48 -9.51
N GLU A 60 10.58 0.74 -10.03
CA GLU A 60 11.34 1.90 -9.55
C GLU A 60 10.95 2.22 -8.10
N ASP A 61 9.65 2.19 -7.79
CA ASP A 61 9.13 2.50 -6.46
C ASP A 61 9.66 1.54 -5.37
N TYR A 62 9.86 0.25 -5.70
CA TYR A 62 10.45 -0.72 -4.76
C TYR A 62 11.90 -0.38 -4.38
N ARG A 63 12.67 0.22 -5.29
CA ARG A 63 14.03 0.69 -4.98
C ARG A 63 14.01 2.02 -4.23
N GLU A 64 13.10 2.91 -4.61
CA GLU A 64 12.97 4.24 -4.03
C GLU A 64 12.57 4.22 -2.55
N GLY A 65 11.62 3.37 -2.15
CA GLY A 65 11.12 3.33 -0.77
C GLY A 65 12.22 3.11 0.28
N PRO A 66 13.00 2.02 0.18
CA PRO A 66 14.14 1.79 1.06
C PRO A 66 15.21 2.89 0.96
N ALA A 67 15.49 3.41 -0.23
CA ALA A 67 16.47 4.48 -0.42
C ALA A 67 16.05 5.77 0.30
N ALA A 68 14.79 6.21 0.13
CA ALA A 68 14.21 7.37 0.80
C ALA A 68 14.21 7.19 2.33
N PHE A 69 13.87 5.99 2.82
CA PHE A 69 13.91 5.67 4.25
C PHE A 69 15.32 5.80 4.83
N VAL A 70 16.33 5.19 4.20
CA VAL A 70 17.73 5.27 4.64
C VAL A 70 18.25 6.72 4.60
N GLN A 71 17.84 7.48 3.59
CA GLN A 71 18.22 8.89 3.42
C GLN A 71 17.40 9.86 4.27
N LYS A 72 16.38 9.39 5.01
CA LYS A 72 15.48 10.20 5.84
C LYS A 72 14.80 11.35 5.07
N ARG A 73 14.37 11.06 3.85
CA ARG A 73 13.61 11.98 3.01
C ARG A 73 12.28 11.37 2.61
N ASP A 74 11.36 12.21 2.17
CA ASP A 74 10.14 11.72 1.55
C ASP A 74 10.46 10.98 0.24
N PRO A 75 9.77 9.85 -0.03
CA PRO A 75 9.93 9.11 -1.26
C PRO A 75 9.27 9.82 -2.44
N GLN A 76 9.87 9.68 -3.62
CA GLN A 76 9.35 10.21 -4.88
C GLN A 76 8.81 9.07 -5.74
N TRP A 77 7.52 8.80 -5.59
CA TRP A 77 6.88 7.71 -6.32
C TRP A 77 6.65 8.05 -7.80
N THR A 78 7.04 7.16 -8.70
CA THR A 78 6.84 7.30 -10.15
C THR A 78 5.77 6.36 -10.70
N ALA A 79 5.31 5.40 -9.88
CA ALA A 79 4.35 4.37 -10.28
C ALA A 79 4.82 3.54 -11.48
N ARG A 80 6.11 3.21 -11.52
CA ARG A 80 6.78 2.38 -12.53
C ARG A 80 7.68 1.36 -11.87
#